data_AF-A0A151SPC1-F1
#
_entry.id   AF-A0A151SPC1-F1
#
_cell.length_a   1.000
_cell.length_b   1.000
_cell.length_c   1.000
_cell.angle_alpha   90.00
_cell.angle_beta   90.00
_cell.angle_gamma   90.00
#
_symmetry.space_group_name_H-M   'P 1'
#
loop_
_entity.id
_entity.type
_entity.pdbx_description
1 polymer ?
#
loop_
_entity_poly.entity_id
_entity_poly.type
_entity_poly.pdbx_seq_one_letter_code
_entity_poly.pdbx_strand_id
1 'polypeptide(L)'
;IIDSSATNHIILSPSLLDNSKENTSLPPIVMPNGDQAPILSIGNLPLSPIIYLKNVLGVPSCKVDLISVSRVTRDLNFSITFFPQLCVLQDLMTGTMIGLGEQRDGLYYLVAMNKSHNPV
;
A
#
# COMPACT_ATOMS: atom_id res chain seq x y z
N ILE A 1 0.12 3.21 -6.17
CA ILE A 1 -0.55 4.51 -5.96
C ILE A 1 -0.96 4.61 -4.51
N ILE A 2 -0.75 5.75 -3.86
CA ILE A 2 -1.22 6.02 -2.51
C ILE A 2 -2.66 6.55 -2.63
N ASP A 3 -3.61 5.82 -2.08
CA ASP A 3 -5.03 6.02 -2.36
C ASP A 3 -5.85 6.05 -1.07
N SER A 4 -6.53 7.18 -0.84
CA SER A 4 -7.40 7.39 0.30
C SER A 4 -8.78 6.76 0.15
N SER A 5 -9.20 6.48 -1.10
CA SER A 5 -10.47 5.83 -1.42
C SER A 5 -10.38 4.30 -1.32
N ALA A 6 -9.17 3.73 -1.37
CA ALA A 6 -8.96 2.30 -1.21
C ALA A 6 -9.12 1.85 0.25
N THR A 7 -9.95 0.83 0.48
CA THR A 7 -10.13 0.21 1.80
C THR A 7 -8.99 -0.75 2.17
N ASN A 8 -8.33 -1.32 1.16
CA ASN A 8 -7.29 -2.34 1.31
C ASN A 8 -6.08 -2.03 0.44
N HIS A 9 -4.92 -2.56 0.83
CA HIS A 9 -3.78 -2.64 -0.09
C HIS A 9 -4.08 -3.66 -1.17
N ILE A 10 -3.79 -3.33 -2.43
CA ILE A 10 -4.00 -4.19 -3.60
C ILE A 10 -2.71 -4.27 -4.38
N ILE A 11 -2.38 -5.47 -4.85
CA ILE A 11 -1.25 -5.71 -5.75
C ILE A 11 -1.67 -6.54 -6.97
N LEU A 12 -1.22 -6.13 -8.14
CA LEU A 12 -1.42 -6.83 -9.42
C LEU A 12 -0.60 -8.12 -9.47
N SER A 13 0.59 -8.11 -8.88
CA SER A 13 1.57 -9.20 -8.94
C SER A 13 1.71 -9.92 -7.59
N PRO A 14 0.86 -10.93 -7.30
CA PRO A 14 0.93 -11.76 -6.09
C PRO A 14 2.29 -12.40 -5.79
N SER A 15 3.15 -12.58 -6.80
CA SER A 15 4.50 -13.12 -6.63
C SER A 15 5.42 -12.22 -5.79
N LEU A 16 5.07 -10.95 -5.61
CA LEU A 16 5.79 -10.00 -4.76
C LEU A 16 5.37 -10.09 -3.28
N LEU A 17 4.41 -10.96 -2.95
CA LEU A 17 3.92 -11.13 -1.59
C LEU A 17 4.70 -12.20 -0.83
N ASP A 18 5.21 -11.81 0.34
CA ASP A 18 5.73 -12.73 1.34
C ASP A 18 4.60 -13.38 2.14
N ASN A 19 4.81 -14.62 2.57
CA ASN A 19 3.83 -15.40 3.34
C ASN A 19 2.45 -15.44 2.66
N SER A 20 2.44 -15.41 1.33
CA SER A 20 1.24 -15.41 0.50
C SER A 20 0.47 -16.71 0.66
N LYS A 21 -0.85 -16.61 0.78
CA LYS A 21 -1.79 -17.73 0.79
C LYS A 21 -2.90 -17.47 -0.22
N GLU A 22 -3.39 -18.54 -0.82
CA GLU A 22 -4.57 -18.47 -1.68
C GLU A 22 -5.77 -17.96 -0.89
N ASN A 23 -6.57 -17.10 -1.53
CA ASN A 23 -7.80 -16.60 -0.93
C ASN A 23 -8.93 -17.63 -1.13
N THR A 24 -9.44 -18.18 -0.04
CA THR A 24 -10.55 -19.14 -0.05
C THR A 24 -11.82 -18.62 0.64
N SER A 25 -11.77 -17.42 1.22
CA SER A 25 -12.83 -16.95 2.13
C SER A 25 -13.31 -15.52 1.87
N LEU A 26 -12.45 -14.62 1.37
CA LEU A 26 -12.87 -13.25 1.11
C LEU A 26 -13.64 -13.15 -0.21
N PRO A 27 -14.74 -12.36 -0.24
CA PRO A 27 -15.43 -12.07 -1.48
C PRO A 27 -14.56 -11.22 -2.42
N PRO A 28 -14.90 -11.16 -3.72
CA PRO A 28 -14.30 -10.22 -4.66
C PRO A 28 -14.39 -8.77 -4.17
N ILE A 29 -13.41 -7.94 -4.57
CA ILE A 29 -13.49 -6.50 -4.32
C ILE A 29 -14.38 -5.83 -5.36
N VAL A 30 -15.03 -4.73 -4.96
CA VAL A 30 -15.79 -3.87 -5.88
C VAL A 30 -14.85 -2.79 -6.42
N MET A 31 -14.72 -2.74 -7.73
CA MET A 31 -13.91 -1.76 -8.45
C MET A 31 -14.68 -0.44 -8.62
N PRO A 32 -13.99 0.70 -8.85
CA PRO A 32 -14.66 2.00 -9.03
C PRO A 32 -15.66 2.06 -10.19
N ASN A 33 -15.51 1.18 -11.19
CA ASN A 33 -16.44 1.07 -12.32
C ASN A 33 -17.67 0.19 -12.02
N GLY A 34 -17.79 -0.35 -10.80
CA GLY A 34 -18.86 -1.24 -10.38
C GLY A 34 -18.59 -2.74 -10.63
N ASP A 35 -17.54 -3.07 -11.37
CA ASP A 35 -17.17 -4.47 -11.62
C ASP A 35 -16.61 -5.12 -10.35
N GLN A 36 -16.66 -6.45 -10.32
CA GLN A 36 -16.04 -7.23 -9.26
C GLN A 36 -14.72 -7.85 -9.73
N ALA A 37 -13.71 -7.78 -8.87
CA ALA A 37 -12.40 -8.36 -9.13
C ALA A 37 -12.07 -9.44 -8.08
N PRO A 38 -11.79 -10.69 -8.50
CA PRO A 38 -11.50 -11.77 -7.57
C PRO A 38 -10.16 -11.54 -6.86
N ILE A 39 -10.16 -11.73 -5.55
CA ILE A 39 -8.92 -11.80 -4.76
C ILE A 39 -8.38 -13.22 -4.92
N LEU A 40 -7.16 -13.36 -5.44
CA LEU A 40 -6.52 -14.66 -5.62
C LEU A 40 -5.63 -15.04 -4.45
N SER A 41 -5.04 -14.05 -3.78
CA SER A 41 -4.16 -14.30 -2.65
C SER A 41 -4.17 -13.18 -1.62
N ILE A 42 -3.67 -13.49 -0.43
CA ILE A 42 -3.45 -12.54 0.65
C ILE A 42 -2.05 -12.79 1.21
N GLY A 43 -1.26 -11.74 1.37
CA GLY A 43 0.09 -11.83 1.90
C GLY A 43 0.61 -10.49 2.42
N ASN A 44 1.91 -10.42 2.68
CA ASN A 44 2.58 -9.21 3.12
C ASN A 44 3.47 -8.69 2.00
N LEU A 45 3.50 -7.37 1.78
CA LEU A 45 4.37 -6.74 0.79
C LEU A 45 5.54 -6.04 1.47
N PRO A 46 6.80 -6.48 1.27
CA PRO A 46 7.96 -5.73 1.74
C PRO A 46 8.09 -4.42 0.96
N LEU A 47 8.06 -3.29 1.67
CA LEU A 47 8.41 -1.96 1.11
C LEU A 47 9.88 -1.60 1.37
N SER A 48 10.45 -2.14 2.44
CA SER A 48 11.86 -2.07 2.79
C SER A 48 12.21 -3.32 3.64
N PRO A 49 13.49 -3.55 4.02
CA PRO A 49 13.86 -4.70 4.85
C PRO A 49 13.08 -4.84 6.17
N ILE A 50 12.52 -3.73 6.66
CA ILE A 50 11.85 -3.63 7.96
C ILE A 50 10.40 -3.14 7.89
N ILE A 51 9.97 -2.53 6.78
CA ILE A 51 8.61 -2.01 6.62
C ILE A 51 7.84 -2.93 5.66
N TYR A 52 6.72 -3.44 6.14
CA TYR A 52 5.84 -4.35 5.42
C TYR A 52 4.42 -3.83 5.43
N LEU A 53 3.74 -3.84 4.27
CA LEU A 53 2.29 -3.76 4.23
C LEU A 53 1.72 -5.13 4.56
N LYS A 54 0.83 -5.21 5.56
CA LYS A 54 0.24 -6.48 5.99
C LYS A 54 -1.11 -6.73 5.31
N ASN A 55 -1.45 -8.00 5.08
CA ASN A 55 -2.75 -8.41 4.51
C ASN A 55 -3.08 -7.64 3.20
N VAL A 56 -2.12 -7.62 2.28
CA VAL A 56 -2.27 -7.07 0.92
C VAL A 56 -3.02 -8.09 0.08
N LEU A 57 -4.00 -7.60 -0.69
CA LEU A 57 -4.84 -8.42 -1.56
C LEU A 57 -4.17 -8.56 -2.93
N GLY A 58 -3.88 -9.78 -3.34
CA GLY A 58 -3.43 -10.12 -4.68
C GLY A 58 -4.62 -10.17 -5.64
N VAL A 59 -4.72 -9.18 -6.52
CA VAL A 59 -5.84 -9.03 -7.47
C VAL A 59 -5.27 -8.77 -8.87
N PRO A 60 -4.87 -9.81 -9.63
CA PRO A 60 -4.22 -9.64 -10.94
C PRO A 60 -5.09 -9.02 -12.03
N SER A 61 -6.39 -8.94 -11.84
CA SER A 61 -7.28 -8.20 -12.74
C SER A 61 -7.26 -6.69 -12.47
N CYS A 62 -6.74 -6.25 -11.33
CA CYS A 62 -6.55 -4.83 -11.03
C CYS A 62 -5.38 -4.29 -11.85
N LYS A 63 -5.58 -3.17 -12.55
CA LYS A 63 -4.55 -2.59 -13.43
C LYS A 63 -3.48 -1.79 -12.69
N VAL A 64 -3.62 -1.61 -11.39
CA VAL A 64 -2.77 -0.76 -10.56
C VAL A 64 -2.55 -1.35 -9.18
N ASP A 65 -1.38 -1.11 -8.61
CA ASP A 65 -1.11 -1.38 -7.20
C ASP A 65 -1.60 -0.21 -6.35
N LEU A 66 -2.33 -0.51 -5.28
CA LEU A 66 -2.92 0.49 -4.38
C LEU A 66 -2.39 0.32 -2.97
N ILE A 67 -1.95 1.44 -2.39
CA ILE A 67 -1.61 1.58 -0.98
C ILE A 67 -2.75 2.34 -0.34
N SER A 68 -3.64 1.64 0.37
CA SER A 68 -4.67 2.27 1.20
C SER A 68 -4.04 3.19 2.25
N VAL A 69 -4.40 4.47 2.20
CA VAL A 69 -3.94 5.47 3.19
C VAL A 69 -4.37 5.06 4.59
N SER A 70 -5.66 4.72 4.77
CA SER A 70 -6.20 4.37 6.09
C SER A 70 -5.50 3.19 6.75
N ARG A 71 -5.05 2.22 5.95
CA ARG A 71 -4.30 1.06 6.44
C ARG A 71 -2.84 1.39 6.72
N VAL A 72 -2.15 2.11 5.84
CA VAL A 72 -0.76 2.53 6.11
C VAL A 72 -0.68 3.38 7.37
N THR A 73 -1.58 4.36 7.53
CA THR A 73 -1.49 5.28 8.67
C THR A 73 -1.80 4.58 9.99
N ARG A 74 -2.80 3.70 10.01
CA ARG A 74 -3.20 2.96 11.22
C ARG A 74 -2.27 1.80 11.55
N ASP A 75 -1.94 0.96 10.58
CA ASP A 75 -1.24 -0.31 10.83
C ASP A 75 0.26 -0.09 11.08
N LEU A 76 0.85 1.02 10.57
CA LEU A 76 2.27 1.36 10.74
C LEU A 76 2.51 2.59 11.63
N ASN A 77 1.46 3.24 12.15
CA ASN A 77 1.55 4.50 12.89
C ASN A 77 2.26 5.61 12.10
N PHE A 78 1.93 5.73 10.81
CA PHE A 78 2.49 6.74 9.92
C PHE A 78 1.48 7.87 9.68
N SER A 79 1.98 9.04 9.28
CA SER A 79 1.19 10.07 8.62
C SER A 79 1.59 10.19 7.16
N ILE A 80 0.66 10.69 6.34
CA ILE A 80 0.91 11.03 4.94
C ILE A 80 0.53 12.48 4.73
N THR A 81 1.51 13.30 4.33
CA THR A 81 1.28 14.72 4.00
C THR A 81 1.42 14.93 2.50
N PHE A 82 0.39 15.48 1.87
CA PHE A 82 0.39 15.77 0.44
C PHE A 82 0.80 17.22 0.18
N PHE A 83 1.70 17.39 -0.79
CA PHE A 83 2.16 18.65 -1.35
C PHE A 83 1.88 18.65 -2.85
N PRO A 84 1.86 19.80 -3.54
CA PRO A 84 1.44 19.84 -4.95
C PRO A 84 2.21 18.91 -5.90
N GLN A 85 3.48 18.60 -5.63
CA GLN A 85 4.32 17.72 -6.47
C GLN A 85 4.75 16.42 -5.81
N LEU A 86 4.49 16.22 -4.52
CA LEU A 86 4.97 15.05 -3.77
C LEU A 86 4.10 14.76 -2.56
N CYS A 87 4.24 13.57 -1.98
CA CYS A 87 3.74 13.30 -0.64
C CYS A 87 4.83 12.69 0.23
N VAL A 88 4.76 12.96 1.52
CA VAL A 88 5.71 12.47 2.52
C VAL A 88 5.02 11.47 3.42
N LEU A 89 5.60 10.29 3.55
CA LEU A 89 5.26 9.34 4.61
C LEU A 89 6.20 9.61 5.77
N GLN A 90 5.64 9.86 6.95
CA GLN A 90 6.39 10.17 8.15
C GLN A 90 5.96 9.23 9.28
N ASP A 91 6.94 8.68 9.99
CA ASP A 91 6.68 7.93 11.21
C ASP A 91 6.24 8.91 12.31
N LEU A 92 5.06 8.68 12.89
CA LEU A 92 4.52 9.55 13.93
C LEU A 92 5.26 9.42 15.27
N MET A 93 5.93 8.30 15.52
CA MET A 93 6.71 8.12 16.76
C MET A 93 7.98 8.95 16.72
N THR A 94 8.77 8.84 15.66
CA THR A 94 10.08 9.52 15.56
C THR A 94 10.03 10.87 14.84
N GLY A 95 8.94 11.18 14.14
CA GLY A 95 8.87 12.34 13.24
C GLY A 95 9.74 12.19 11.98
N THR A 96 10.30 11.02 11.71
CA THR A 96 11.24 10.80 10.60
C THR A 96 10.49 10.59 9.28
N MET A 97 10.96 11.23 8.21
CA MET A 97 10.53 10.88 6.84
C MET A 97 11.05 9.49 6.49
N ILE A 98 10.13 8.60 6.18
CA ILE A 98 10.35 7.18 5.91
C ILE A 98 9.94 6.79 4.49
N GLY A 99 9.14 7.61 3.81
CA GLY A 99 8.79 7.38 2.43
C GLY A 99 8.54 8.68 1.68
N LEU A 100 8.80 8.63 0.38
CA LEU A 100 8.52 9.71 -0.55
C LEU A 100 7.62 9.18 -1.65
N GLY A 101 6.51 9.88 -1.88
CA GLY A 101 5.71 9.71 -3.06
C GLY A 101 5.84 10.90 -4.00
N GLU A 102 5.79 10.64 -5.30
CA GLU A 102 5.87 11.64 -6.36
C GLU A 102 4.50 11.79 -7.01
N GLN A 103 4.10 13.02 -7.29
CA GLN A 103 2.90 13.29 -8.06
C GLN A 103 3.18 13.10 -9.55
N ARG A 104 2.33 12.32 -10.22
CA ARG A 104 2.36 12.10 -11.68
C ARG A 104 0.93 12.05 -12.17
N ASP A 105 0.58 12.91 -13.13
CA ASP A 105 -0.74 12.92 -13.80
C ASP A 105 -1.96 12.90 -12.86
N GLY A 106 -1.86 13.60 -11.74
CA GLY A 106 -2.94 13.72 -10.73
C GLY A 106 -2.90 12.68 -9.62
N LEU A 107 -1.97 11.71 -9.68
CA LEU A 107 -1.87 10.60 -8.72
C LEU A 107 -0.53 10.61 -7.99
N TYR A 108 -0.48 10.06 -6.78
CA TYR A 108 0.74 9.96 -5.98
C TYR A 108 1.26 8.53 -5.98
N TYR A 109 2.52 8.36 -6.38
CA TYR A 109 3.20 7.07 -6.46
C TYR A 109 4.29 7.02 -5.42
N LEU A 110 4.29 5.99 -4.57
CA LEU A 110 5.42 5.74 -3.67
C LEU A 110 6.66 5.41 -4.52
N VAL A 111 7.72 6.20 -4.40
CA VAL A 111 8.94 6.08 -5.22
C VAL A 111 10.18 5.75 -4.40
N ALA A 112 10.18 6.04 -3.10
CA ALA A 112 11.30 5.70 -2.22
C ALA A 112 10.82 5.40 -0.80
N MET A 113 11.53 4.48 -0.15
CA MET A 113 11.41 4.16 1.28
C MET A 113 12.79 4.22 1.92
N ASN A 114 12.88 4.87 3.08
CA ASN A 114 14.13 4.98 3.83
C ASN A 114 14.47 3.62 4.47
N LYS A 115 15.71 3.18 4.32
CA LYS A 115 16.18 1.85 4.73
C LYS A 115 16.69 1.80 6.17
N SER A 116 16.95 2.94 6.80
CA SER A 116 17.62 3.03 8.10
C SER A 116 16.69 3.30 9.29
N HIS A 117 15.39 3.08 9.15
CA HIS A 117 14.49 3.21 10.29
C HIS A 117 14.78 2.07 11.29
N ASN A 118 15.23 2.40 12.49
CA ASN A 118 15.19 1.46 13.61
C ASN A 118 13.96 1.87 14.43
N PRO A 119 12.95 1.01 14.60
CA PRO A 119 11.95 1.27 15.62
C PRO A 119 12.70 1.28 16.96
N VAL A 120 12.69 2.43 17.63
CA VAL A 120 13.22 2.58 18.99
C VAL A 120 12.34 1.79 19.95
#